data_AF-A0AAV5CB52-F1
#
_entry.id   AF-A0AAV5CB52-F1
#
_cell.length_a   1.000
_cell.length_b   1.000
_cell.length_c   1.000
_cell.angle_alpha   90.00
_cell.angle_beta   90.00
_cell.angle_gamma   90.00
#
_symmetry.space_group_name_H-M   'P 1'
#
loop_
_entity.id
_entity.type
_entity.pdbx_description
1 polymer ?
#
loop_
_entity_poly.entity_id
_entity_poly.type
_entity_poly.pdbx_seq_one_letter_code
_entity_poly.pdbx_strand_id
1 'polypeptide(L)'
;MNDHGRIPDDNRDDEFDESPSRLDPLKFDDVRSITLRRSKLVKWFMEPFFEDLMAGCFVRLGIGKTKSGVPKYRLCIVRNVDASDPDRKYKLESYETCKYLNVVWDNEANAARWQMTQVSDSPPLEEEFKEWLQEAEKNGVRIPTRQEVMEKKEEIQKAYNFVYSADTVKRMLKEKKAVRRPINVAAEKDRLRNELEMALSRRDDAEVKRIRVKLNELQNRAQPMSKNEKAAKLEAMNRKNRADNFKNASEMKPVNTSLKAGEAGYDPFSRRWTRSRNYYASKPAGENAEEAPNGTGGNSVTTSEDVKNVVQAGTAATAAAQVAAADAGKLVDTNAPVDLGTESNAMHTFELPISLSVLDQYGGPKGLFDGYMARKQKIEAAMGFKVPDSDDRRHALTLSVSDYKRRRGLL
;
A
#
# COMPACT_ATOMS: atom_id res chain seq x y z
N MET A 1 -68.97 -71.92 -3.43
CA MET A 1 -67.68 -71.73 -4.14
C MET A 1 -67.58 -70.23 -4.38
N ASN A 2 -67.07 -69.48 -3.40
CA ASN A 2 -65.69 -68.96 -3.32
C ASN A 2 -65.45 -67.97 -4.47
N ASP A 3 -65.09 -66.70 -4.29
CA ASP A 3 -64.17 -66.12 -3.32
C ASP A 3 -64.30 -64.58 -3.42
N HIS A 4 -64.64 -63.88 -2.32
CA HIS A 4 -64.57 -62.43 -2.25
C HIS A 4 -63.24 -62.07 -1.60
N GLY A 5 -62.29 -61.64 -2.42
CA GLY A 5 -60.95 -61.23 -2.03
C GLY A 5 -60.97 -60.19 -0.91
N ARG A 6 -60.51 -60.64 0.26
CA ARG A 6 -60.28 -59.86 1.48
C ARG A 6 -59.06 -58.96 1.27
N ILE A 7 -59.29 -57.66 1.14
CA ILE A 7 -58.22 -56.65 1.28
C ILE A 7 -58.04 -56.42 2.79
N PRO A 8 -56.84 -56.65 3.36
CA PRO A 8 -56.58 -56.26 4.73
C PRO A 8 -56.34 -54.74 4.78
N ASP A 9 -57.15 -54.04 5.58
CA ASP A 9 -56.84 -52.70 6.08
C ASP A 9 -55.54 -52.78 6.88
N ASP A 10 -54.45 -52.42 6.23
CA ASP A 10 -53.14 -52.18 6.85
C ASP A 10 -53.18 -50.77 7.45
N ASN A 11 -53.89 -50.63 8.57
CA ASN A 11 -53.70 -49.53 9.52
C ASN A 11 -52.27 -49.66 10.06
N ARG A 12 -51.31 -49.14 9.31
CA ARG A 12 -50.02 -48.75 9.86
C ARG A 12 -50.28 -47.48 10.65
N ASP A 13 -50.52 -47.68 11.94
CA ASP A 13 -50.22 -46.66 12.92
C ASP A 13 -48.76 -46.26 12.70
N ASP A 14 -48.55 -45.08 12.09
CA ASP A 14 -47.25 -44.44 11.97
C ASP A 14 -46.71 -44.29 13.39
N GLU A 15 -45.84 -45.23 13.76
CA GLU A 15 -45.06 -45.24 14.98
C GLU A 15 -44.31 -43.90 15.02
N PHE A 16 -44.89 -42.99 15.81
CA PHE A 16 -44.39 -41.64 16.02
C PHE A 16 -42.99 -41.80 16.60
N ASP A 17 -41.96 -41.65 15.74
CA ASP A 17 -40.57 -41.61 16.14
C ASP A 17 -40.38 -40.35 17.01
N GLU A 18 -40.74 -40.49 18.28
CA GLU A 18 -40.67 -39.49 19.33
C GLU A 18 -39.22 -39.39 19.80
N SER A 19 -38.34 -39.08 18.86
CA SER A 19 -36.96 -38.73 19.13
C SER A 19 -36.95 -37.52 20.09
N PRO A 20 -36.28 -37.61 21.26
CA PRO A 20 -36.29 -36.56 22.28
C PRO A 20 -35.68 -35.22 21.81
N SER A 21 -35.08 -35.20 20.61
CA SER A 21 -34.60 -34.01 19.92
C SER A 21 -35.72 -33.08 19.43
N ARG A 22 -36.93 -33.60 19.15
CA ARG A 22 -38.10 -32.79 18.78
C ARG A 22 -38.80 -32.13 19.98
N LEU A 23 -38.53 -32.62 21.19
CA LEU A 23 -39.17 -32.17 22.42
C LEU A 23 -38.48 -30.96 23.08
N ASP A 24 -37.24 -30.65 22.66
CA ASP A 24 -36.45 -29.60 23.28
C ASP A 24 -36.61 -28.28 22.51
N PRO A 25 -37.34 -27.28 23.06
CA PRO A 25 -37.67 -26.06 22.32
C PRO A 25 -36.41 -25.24 22.01
N LEU A 26 -36.38 -24.69 20.79
CA LEU A 26 -35.28 -23.85 20.31
C LEU A 26 -35.13 -22.60 21.19
N LYS A 27 -33.94 -22.41 21.77
CA LYS A 27 -33.66 -21.25 22.63
C LYS A 27 -33.13 -20.07 21.81
N PHE A 28 -33.40 -18.86 22.30
CA PHE A 28 -32.87 -17.63 21.70
C PHE A 28 -31.34 -17.63 21.61
N ASP A 29 -30.64 -18.14 22.62
CA ASP A 29 -29.17 -18.17 22.64
C ASP A 29 -28.59 -19.09 21.54
N ASP A 30 -29.27 -20.19 21.25
CA ASP A 30 -28.88 -21.12 20.19
C ASP A 30 -28.96 -20.40 18.83
N VAL A 31 -30.06 -19.71 18.55
CA VAL A 31 -30.25 -18.91 17.33
C VAL A 31 -29.26 -17.76 17.24
N ARG A 32 -29.02 -17.06 18.35
CA ARG A 32 -28.05 -15.97 18.43
C ARG A 32 -26.64 -16.46 18.06
N SER A 33 -26.28 -17.68 18.44
CA SER A 33 -24.97 -18.26 18.17
C SER A 33 -24.73 -18.58 16.68
N ILE A 34 -25.79 -18.95 15.94
CA ILE A 34 -25.74 -19.24 14.51
C ILE A 34 -26.17 -18.07 13.62
N THR A 35 -26.48 -16.92 14.22
CA THR A 35 -26.82 -15.70 13.46
C THR A 35 -25.56 -15.03 12.92
N LEU A 36 -25.49 -14.88 11.60
CA LEU A 36 -24.37 -14.25 10.91
C LEU A 36 -24.61 -12.75 10.70
N ARG A 37 -23.59 -11.97 11.07
CA ARG A 37 -23.55 -10.51 10.89
C ARG A 37 -22.99 -10.16 9.52
N ARG A 38 -23.34 -8.99 8.98
CA ARG A 38 -22.87 -8.52 7.68
C ARG A 38 -21.34 -8.50 7.55
N SER A 39 -20.63 -7.98 8.53
CA SER A 39 -19.16 -7.97 8.61
C SER A 39 -18.54 -9.36 8.45
N LYS A 40 -19.20 -10.40 8.96
CA LYS A 40 -18.78 -11.80 8.81
C LYS A 40 -19.03 -12.30 7.39
N LEU A 41 -20.15 -11.92 6.77
CA LEU A 41 -20.43 -12.19 5.35
C LEU A 41 -19.40 -11.53 4.44
N VAL A 42 -19.04 -10.26 4.69
CA VAL A 42 -18.02 -9.53 3.92
C VAL A 42 -16.65 -10.21 4.02
N LYS A 43 -16.34 -10.84 5.15
CA LYS A 43 -15.11 -11.61 5.30
C LYS A 43 -15.17 -12.93 4.55
N TRP A 44 -16.32 -13.60 4.54
CA TRP A 44 -16.45 -14.98 4.08
C TRP A 44 -17.02 -15.17 2.67
N PHE A 45 -17.58 -14.16 2.01
CA PHE A 45 -18.28 -14.33 0.72
C PHE A 45 -17.42 -14.91 -0.43
N MET A 46 -16.10 -14.79 -0.33
CA MET A 46 -15.12 -15.33 -1.29
C MET A 46 -14.52 -16.67 -0.83
N GLU A 47 -14.94 -17.17 0.33
CA GLU A 47 -14.47 -18.43 0.88
C GLU A 47 -15.12 -19.62 0.19
N PRO A 48 -14.39 -20.73 0.03
CA PRO A 48 -14.85 -21.90 -0.73
C PRO A 48 -16.03 -22.62 -0.06
N PHE A 49 -16.11 -22.57 1.27
CA PHE A 49 -17.17 -23.19 2.08
C PHE A 49 -18.36 -22.25 2.30
N PHE A 50 -18.32 -21.03 1.75
CA PHE A 50 -19.30 -19.99 2.06
C PHE A 50 -20.73 -20.43 1.73
N GLU A 51 -20.93 -21.03 0.57
CA GLU A 51 -22.26 -21.36 0.06
C GLU A 51 -22.92 -22.46 0.92
N ASP A 52 -22.15 -23.48 1.29
CA ASP A 52 -22.59 -24.59 2.16
C ASP A 52 -22.80 -24.12 3.60
N LEU A 53 -21.89 -23.29 4.12
CA LEU A 53 -21.96 -22.77 5.49
C LEU A 53 -23.14 -21.83 5.68
N MET A 54 -23.44 -21.00 4.68
CA MET A 54 -24.53 -20.03 4.76
C MET A 54 -25.90 -20.72 4.82
N ALA A 55 -26.07 -21.85 4.13
CA ALA A 55 -27.32 -22.59 4.17
C ALA A 55 -27.63 -23.07 5.60
N GLY A 56 -28.81 -22.72 6.11
CA GLY A 56 -29.25 -23.03 7.47
C GLY A 56 -28.80 -22.04 8.54
N CYS A 57 -28.01 -21.01 8.22
CA CYS A 57 -27.71 -19.93 9.17
C CYS A 57 -28.84 -18.90 9.22
N PHE A 58 -28.93 -18.20 10.36
CA PHE A 58 -29.83 -17.07 10.50
C PHE A 58 -29.15 -15.77 10.09
N VAL A 59 -29.91 -14.86 9.50
CA VAL A 59 -29.49 -13.49 9.20
C VAL A 59 -30.56 -12.51 9.65
N ARG A 60 -30.11 -11.36 10.18
CA ARG A 60 -31.00 -10.25 10.55
C ARG A 60 -31.11 -9.30 9.36
N LEU A 61 -32.27 -9.24 8.72
CA LEU A 61 -32.51 -8.44 7.52
C LEU A 61 -33.29 -7.17 7.83
N GLY A 62 -32.82 -6.04 7.28
CA GLY A 62 -33.58 -4.79 7.27
C GLY A 62 -34.62 -4.80 6.16
N ILE A 63 -35.90 -4.95 6.51
CA ILE A 63 -37.01 -5.02 5.53
C ILE A 63 -37.44 -3.61 5.08
N GLY A 64 -37.08 -2.58 5.86
CA GLY A 64 -37.38 -1.20 5.54
C GLY A 64 -37.63 -0.39 6.79
N LYS A 65 -38.42 0.69 6.66
CA LYS A 65 -38.83 1.53 7.79
C LYS A 65 -40.31 1.31 8.08
N THR A 66 -40.66 1.23 9.37
CA THR A 66 -42.06 1.21 9.84
C THR A 66 -42.74 2.55 9.51
N LYS A 67 -44.08 2.60 9.59
CA LYS A 67 -44.86 3.85 9.45
C LYS A 67 -44.35 4.99 10.34
N SER A 68 -43.77 4.65 11.50
CA SER A 68 -43.16 5.59 12.45
C SER A 68 -41.70 5.99 12.13
N GLY A 69 -41.15 5.56 10.99
CA GLY A 69 -39.80 5.91 10.53
C GLY A 69 -38.66 5.05 11.11
N VAL A 70 -38.93 4.20 12.10
CA VAL A 70 -37.93 3.30 12.71
C VAL A 70 -37.61 2.14 11.76
N PRO A 71 -36.33 1.81 11.52
CA PRO A 71 -35.96 0.65 10.69
C PRO A 71 -36.47 -0.65 11.33
N LYS A 72 -37.25 -1.43 10.57
CA LYS A 72 -37.75 -2.73 10.99
C LYS A 72 -36.83 -3.84 10.48
N TYR A 73 -36.41 -4.69 11.40
CA TYR A 73 -35.62 -5.86 11.12
C TYR A 73 -36.44 -7.13 11.33
N ARG A 74 -36.09 -8.18 10.61
CA ARG A 74 -36.60 -9.53 10.85
C ARG A 74 -35.46 -10.53 10.83
N LEU A 75 -35.68 -11.60 11.58
CA LEU A 75 -34.81 -12.76 11.54
C LEU A 75 -35.27 -13.68 10.41
N CYS A 76 -34.33 -14.14 9.58
CA CYS A 76 -34.63 -15.01 8.44
C CYS A 76 -33.61 -16.14 8.35
N ILE A 77 -34.04 -17.30 7.85
CA ILE A 77 -33.16 -18.44 7.58
C ILE A 77 -32.65 -18.34 6.14
N VAL A 78 -31.36 -18.53 5.94
CA VAL A 78 -30.77 -18.60 4.59
C VAL A 78 -30.96 -20.01 4.04
N ARG A 79 -31.63 -20.12 2.89
CA ARG A 79 -31.82 -21.40 2.20
C ARG A 79 -30.61 -21.75 1.35
N ASN A 80 -30.19 -20.83 0.49
CA ASN A 80 -29.01 -20.98 -0.36
C ASN A 80 -28.46 -19.61 -0.77
N VAL A 81 -27.26 -19.64 -1.34
CA VAL A 81 -26.61 -18.47 -1.95
C VAL A 81 -26.77 -18.58 -3.47
N ASP A 82 -27.33 -17.54 -4.08
CA ASP A 82 -27.50 -17.47 -5.53
C ASP A 82 -26.37 -16.65 -6.17
N ALA A 83 -25.57 -17.29 -7.01
CA ALA A 83 -24.51 -16.68 -7.80
C ALA A 83 -24.77 -16.79 -9.32
N SER A 84 -26.00 -17.13 -9.73
CA SER A 84 -26.33 -17.51 -11.11
C SER A 84 -26.28 -16.37 -12.12
N ASP A 85 -26.34 -15.11 -11.67
CA ASP A 85 -26.35 -13.92 -12.54
C ASP A 85 -25.06 -13.09 -12.40
N PRO A 86 -24.02 -13.32 -13.23
CA PRO A 86 -22.79 -12.53 -13.21
C PRO A 86 -22.98 -11.05 -13.56
N ASP A 87 -24.06 -10.70 -14.25
CA ASP A 87 -24.33 -9.32 -14.72
C ASP A 87 -24.90 -8.42 -13.62
N ARG A 88 -25.56 -9.02 -12.62
CA ARG A 88 -26.16 -8.28 -11.48
C ARG A 88 -25.15 -8.11 -10.36
N LYS A 89 -24.10 -7.33 -10.61
CA LYS A 89 -23.09 -7.00 -9.59
C LYS A 89 -23.57 -5.84 -8.73
N TYR A 90 -23.33 -5.93 -7.43
CA TYR A 90 -23.56 -4.83 -6.49
C TYR A 90 -22.32 -4.62 -5.62
N LYS A 91 -22.21 -3.42 -5.04
CA LYS A 91 -21.12 -3.06 -4.14
C LYS A 91 -21.44 -3.57 -2.74
N LEU A 92 -20.59 -4.46 -2.24
CA LEU A 92 -20.57 -4.91 -0.86
C LEU A 92 -19.36 -4.25 -0.18
N GLU A 93 -19.60 -3.12 0.48
CA GLU A 93 -18.55 -2.27 1.06
C GLU A 93 -17.45 -1.90 0.04
N SER A 94 -16.24 -2.45 0.19
CA SER A 94 -15.10 -2.22 -0.72
C SER A 94 -15.06 -3.19 -1.90
N TYR A 95 -15.90 -4.23 -1.89
CA TYR A 95 -15.91 -5.29 -2.88
C TYR A 95 -17.10 -5.19 -3.83
N GLU A 96 -16.97 -5.79 -5.02
CA GLU A 96 -18.08 -5.99 -5.95
C GLU A 96 -18.40 -7.48 -6.00
N THR A 97 -19.68 -7.82 -5.81
CA THR A 97 -20.14 -9.22 -5.76
C THR A 97 -21.44 -9.39 -6.53
N CYS A 98 -21.65 -10.60 -7.06
CA CYS A 98 -22.90 -11.05 -7.68
C CYS A 98 -23.61 -12.13 -6.86
N LYS A 99 -23.12 -12.43 -5.65
CA LYS A 99 -23.73 -13.43 -4.76
C LYS A 99 -24.89 -12.80 -4.00
N TYR A 100 -26.06 -13.41 -4.03
CA TYR A 100 -27.25 -12.99 -3.29
C TYR A 100 -27.64 -14.07 -2.28
N LEU A 101 -28.30 -13.68 -1.20
CA LEU A 101 -28.84 -14.62 -0.21
C LEU A 101 -30.31 -14.87 -0.53
N ASN A 102 -30.68 -16.13 -0.74
CA ASN A 102 -32.08 -16.52 -0.77
C ASN A 102 -32.51 -16.87 0.64
N VAL A 103 -33.41 -16.05 1.18
CA VAL A 103 -33.86 -16.17 2.57
C VAL A 103 -35.33 -16.52 2.64
N VAL A 104 -35.66 -17.26 3.68
CA VAL A 104 -37.02 -17.70 4.01
C VAL A 104 -37.42 -17.02 5.32
N TRP A 105 -38.62 -16.43 5.33
CA TRP A 105 -39.18 -15.74 6.49
C TRP A 105 -40.63 -16.18 6.77
N ASP A 106 -41.44 -16.41 5.73
CA ASP A 106 -42.86 -16.78 5.84
C ASP A 106 -43.16 -18.16 5.23
N ASN A 107 -42.66 -18.46 4.04
CA ASN A 107 -42.97 -19.69 3.33
C ASN A 107 -41.73 -20.19 2.60
N GLU A 108 -41.43 -21.48 2.74
CA GLU A 108 -40.30 -22.14 2.07
C GLU A 108 -40.38 -22.06 0.54
N ALA A 109 -41.60 -21.97 0.00
CA ALA A 109 -41.83 -21.80 -1.43
C ALA A 109 -41.47 -20.40 -1.94
N ASN A 110 -41.55 -19.37 -1.09
CA ASN A 110 -41.28 -17.97 -1.44
C ASN A 110 -39.95 -17.50 -0.86
N ALA A 111 -38.86 -18.21 -1.17
CA ALA A 111 -37.52 -17.74 -0.84
C ALA A 111 -37.25 -16.42 -1.60
N ALA A 112 -37.06 -15.33 -0.86
CA ALA A 112 -36.80 -14.02 -1.45
C ALA A 112 -35.29 -13.81 -1.63
N ARG A 113 -34.91 -13.22 -2.76
CA ARG A 113 -33.51 -12.91 -3.08
C ARG A 113 -33.11 -11.54 -2.52
N TRP A 114 -32.15 -11.53 -1.59
CA TRP A 114 -31.67 -10.33 -0.92
C TRP A 114 -30.18 -10.10 -1.13
N GLN A 115 -29.80 -8.83 -1.20
CA GLN A 115 -28.38 -8.44 -1.20
C GLN A 115 -27.80 -8.57 0.22
N MET A 116 -26.55 -9.01 0.32
CA MET A 116 -25.83 -9.06 1.61
C MET A 116 -25.69 -7.68 2.29
N THR A 117 -25.83 -6.58 1.55
CA THR A 117 -25.80 -5.21 2.09
C THR A 117 -26.95 -4.92 3.06
N GLN A 118 -28.09 -5.62 2.91
CA GLN A 118 -29.30 -5.43 3.72
C GLN A 118 -29.24 -6.19 5.06
N VAL A 119 -28.20 -7.02 5.26
CA VAL A 119 -27.97 -7.73 6.52
C VAL A 119 -27.43 -6.74 7.55
N SER A 120 -27.95 -6.82 8.78
CA SER A 120 -27.52 -5.99 9.90
C SER A 120 -26.22 -6.52 10.52
N ASP A 121 -25.41 -5.62 11.08
CA ASP A 121 -24.26 -5.98 11.92
C ASP A 121 -24.62 -6.12 13.41
N SER A 122 -25.81 -5.66 13.81
CA SER A 122 -26.28 -5.77 15.19
C SER A 122 -26.71 -7.21 15.51
N PRO A 123 -26.58 -7.66 16.77
CA PRO A 123 -27.09 -8.96 17.19
C PRO A 123 -28.62 -9.04 17.06
N PRO A 124 -29.18 -10.25 16.93
CA PRO A 124 -30.63 -10.44 16.93
C PRO A 124 -31.21 -10.06 18.30
N LEU A 125 -32.48 -9.64 18.30
CA LEU A 125 -33.26 -9.32 19.50
C LEU A 125 -34.23 -10.46 19.84
N GLU A 126 -34.59 -10.60 21.11
CA GLU A 126 -35.56 -11.61 21.56
C GLU A 126 -36.96 -11.39 20.97
N GLU A 127 -37.35 -10.13 20.78
CA GLU A 127 -38.63 -9.77 20.15
C GLU A 127 -38.69 -10.27 18.70
N GLU A 128 -37.60 -10.10 17.95
CA GLU A 128 -37.49 -10.57 16.56
C GLU A 128 -37.54 -12.10 16.48
N PHE A 129 -36.97 -12.79 17.47
CA PHE A 129 -37.03 -14.24 17.57
C PHE A 129 -38.45 -14.73 17.89
N LYS A 130 -39.16 -14.07 18.81
CA LYS A 130 -40.57 -14.39 19.11
C LYS A 130 -41.48 -14.14 17.91
N GLU A 131 -41.30 -13.01 17.21
CA GLU A 131 -42.02 -12.72 15.96
C GLU A 131 -41.75 -13.81 14.90
N TRP A 132 -40.49 -14.20 14.73
CA TRP A 132 -40.13 -15.26 13.78
C TRP A 132 -40.75 -16.61 14.16
N LEU A 133 -40.74 -17.00 15.44
CA LEU A 133 -41.32 -18.27 15.88
C LEU A 133 -42.83 -18.33 15.64
N GLN A 134 -43.55 -17.24 15.95
CA GLN A 134 -44.99 -17.11 15.70
C GLN A 134 -45.32 -17.22 14.21
N GLU A 135 -44.53 -16.55 13.36
CA GLU A 135 -44.74 -16.58 11.91
C GLU A 135 -44.38 -17.97 11.32
N ALA A 136 -43.37 -18.62 11.88
CA ALA A 136 -42.98 -19.98 11.50
C ALA A 136 -44.07 -21.00 11.84
N GLU A 137 -44.66 -20.93 13.03
CA GLU A 137 -45.78 -21.78 13.44
C GLU A 137 -47.03 -21.51 12.59
N LYS A 138 -47.33 -20.23 12.33
CA LYS A 138 -48.52 -19.84 11.57
C LYS A 138 -48.49 -20.27 10.11
N ASN A 139 -47.32 -20.16 9.47
CA ASN A 139 -47.18 -20.46 8.05
C ASN A 139 -46.61 -21.87 7.79
N GLY A 140 -46.32 -22.64 8.84
CA GLY A 140 -45.77 -24.00 8.73
C GLY A 140 -44.35 -24.04 8.19
N VAL A 141 -43.53 -23.01 8.46
CA VAL A 141 -42.09 -23.03 8.12
C VAL A 141 -41.40 -24.09 8.97
N ARG A 142 -40.49 -24.87 8.39
CA ARG A 142 -39.67 -25.81 9.16
C ARG A 142 -38.86 -25.06 10.21
N ILE A 143 -39.20 -25.30 11.48
CA ILE A 143 -38.41 -24.84 12.63
C ILE A 143 -37.19 -25.75 12.74
N PRO A 144 -35.95 -25.21 12.71
CA PRO A 144 -34.75 -26.02 12.88
C PRO A 144 -34.73 -26.72 14.24
N THR A 145 -34.28 -27.97 14.25
CA THR A 145 -34.13 -28.73 15.49
C THR A 145 -32.92 -28.22 16.27
N ARG A 146 -32.95 -28.29 17.60
CA ARG A 146 -31.81 -27.88 18.44
C ARG A 146 -30.49 -28.57 18.05
N GLN A 147 -30.56 -29.84 17.66
CA GLN A 147 -29.41 -30.59 17.16
C GLN A 147 -28.84 -29.99 15.87
N GLU A 148 -29.67 -29.65 14.88
CA GLU A 148 -29.24 -29.02 13.62
C GLU A 148 -28.54 -27.68 13.89
N VAL A 149 -29.03 -26.91 14.87
CA VAL A 149 -28.42 -25.65 15.29
C VAL A 149 -27.05 -25.87 15.93
N MET A 150 -26.90 -26.91 16.75
CA MET A 150 -25.62 -27.29 17.35
C MET A 150 -24.61 -27.76 16.29
N GLU A 151 -25.05 -28.59 15.34
CA GLU A 151 -24.22 -29.02 14.20
C GLU A 151 -23.76 -27.82 13.37
N LYS A 152 -24.68 -26.87 13.07
CA LYS A 152 -24.32 -25.63 12.37
C LYS A 152 -23.35 -24.75 13.16
N LYS A 153 -23.50 -24.69 14.49
CA LYS A 153 -22.54 -23.99 15.36
C LYS A 153 -21.15 -24.60 15.26
N GLU A 154 -21.04 -25.93 15.20
CA GLU A 154 -19.77 -26.62 14.97
C GLU A 154 -19.21 -26.37 13.57
N GLU A 155 -20.04 -26.33 12.53
CA GLU A 155 -19.61 -25.96 11.17
C GLU A 155 -19.04 -24.54 11.12
N ILE A 156 -19.69 -23.58 11.79
CA ILE A 156 -19.17 -22.21 11.93
C ILE A 156 -17.82 -22.21 12.65
N GLN A 157 -17.65 -23.06 13.68
CA GLN A 157 -16.38 -23.20 14.38
C GLN A 157 -15.29 -23.82 13.50
N LYS A 158 -15.64 -24.84 12.70
CA LYS A 158 -14.75 -25.45 11.70
C LYS A 158 -14.33 -24.43 10.64
N ALA A 159 -15.24 -23.54 10.23
CA ALA A 159 -14.94 -22.48 9.27
C ALA A 159 -13.87 -21.48 9.78
N TYR A 160 -13.79 -21.24 11.09
CA TYR A 160 -12.70 -20.43 11.68
C TYR A 160 -11.35 -21.11 11.57
N ASN A 161 -11.32 -22.45 11.68
CA ASN A 161 -10.11 -23.26 11.65
C ASN A 161 -9.89 -23.92 10.28
N PHE A 162 -10.53 -23.41 9.23
CA PHE A 162 -10.48 -24.02 7.91
C PHE A 162 -9.06 -24.02 7.33
N VAL A 163 -8.59 -25.20 6.93
CA VAL A 163 -7.26 -25.37 6.30
C VAL A 163 -7.41 -25.30 4.79
N TYR A 164 -6.71 -24.35 4.19
CA TYR A 164 -6.74 -24.16 2.73
C TYR A 164 -5.90 -25.22 2.01
N SER A 165 -6.53 -25.97 1.13
CA SER A 165 -5.82 -26.82 0.16
C SER A 165 -5.21 -25.98 -0.96
N ALA A 166 -4.11 -26.46 -1.55
CA ALA A 166 -3.42 -25.79 -2.65
C ALA A 166 -4.36 -25.52 -3.85
N ASP A 167 -5.27 -26.44 -4.15
CA ASP A 167 -6.21 -26.28 -5.28
C ASP A 167 -7.31 -25.25 -4.98
N THR A 168 -7.75 -25.20 -3.72
CA THR A 168 -8.67 -24.17 -3.23
C THR A 168 -8.06 -22.78 -3.37
N VAL A 169 -6.79 -22.60 -3.01
CA VAL A 169 -6.08 -21.33 -3.17
C VAL A 169 -5.96 -20.93 -4.65
N LYS A 170 -5.66 -21.87 -5.54
CA LYS A 170 -5.63 -21.61 -6.99
C LYS A 170 -6.99 -21.13 -7.50
N ARG A 171 -8.10 -21.74 -7.03
CA ARG A 171 -9.47 -21.32 -7.39
C ARG A 171 -9.76 -19.91 -6.88
N MET A 172 -9.47 -19.62 -5.62
CA MET A 172 -9.65 -18.28 -5.04
C MET A 172 -8.83 -17.21 -5.75
N LEU A 173 -7.61 -17.52 -6.21
CA LEU A 173 -6.79 -16.58 -6.99
C LEU A 173 -7.40 -16.29 -8.36
N LYS A 174 -8.03 -17.28 -9.02
CA LYS A 174 -8.75 -17.07 -10.28
C LYS A 174 -9.98 -16.18 -10.07
N GLU A 175 -10.77 -16.46 -9.04
CA GLU A 175 -11.96 -15.66 -8.69
C GLU A 175 -11.61 -14.24 -8.28
N LYS A 176 -10.57 -14.05 -7.45
CA LYS A 176 -10.09 -12.71 -7.07
C LYS A 176 -9.51 -11.92 -8.26
N LYS A 177 -8.95 -12.58 -9.27
CA LYS A 177 -8.56 -11.92 -10.52
C LYS A 177 -9.77 -11.48 -11.35
N ALA A 178 -10.86 -12.26 -11.33
CA ALA A 178 -12.11 -11.91 -11.99
C ALA A 178 -12.85 -10.77 -11.28
N VAL A 179 -12.83 -10.74 -9.94
CA VAL A 179 -13.32 -9.62 -9.12
C VAL A 179 -12.27 -8.51 -9.15
N ARG A 180 -12.30 -7.75 -10.25
CA ARG A 180 -11.31 -6.73 -10.60
C ARG A 180 -11.19 -5.65 -9.51
N ARG A 181 -10.17 -5.76 -8.64
CA ARG A 181 -9.72 -4.62 -7.85
C ARG A 181 -9.08 -3.59 -8.79
N PRO A 182 -9.24 -2.27 -8.53
CA PRO A 182 -8.51 -1.27 -9.29
C PRO A 182 -7.01 -1.50 -9.08
N ILE A 183 -6.34 -2.03 -10.10
CA ILE A 183 -4.89 -2.22 -10.06
C ILE A 183 -4.28 -0.82 -10.09
N ASN A 184 -3.27 -0.57 -9.26
CA ASN A 184 -2.47 0.63 -9.37
C ASN A 184 -1.67 0.57 -10.68
N VAL A 185 -2.25 1.17 -11.72
CA VAL A 185 -1.71 1.17 -13.09
C VAL A 185 -0.28 1.69 -13.12
N ALA A 186 0.07 2.67 -12.28
CA ALA A 186 1.43 3.21 -12.24
C ALA A 186 2.45 2.15 -11.79
N ALA A 187 2.16 1.46 -10.68
CA ALA A 187 3.02 0.40 -10.17
C ALA A 187 3.12 -0.79 -11.14
N GLU A 188 2.03 -1.15 -11.81
CA GLU A 188 2.04 -2.23 -12.80
C GLU A 188 2.82 -1.84 -14.07
N LYS A 189 2.72 -0.59 -14.52
CA LYS A 189 3.54 -0.08 -15.63
C LYS A 189 5.02 -0.06 -15.27
N ASP A 190 5.40 0.37 -14.07
CA ASP A 190 6.81 0.37 -13.65
C ASP A 190 7.37 -1.05 -13.57
N ARG A 191 6.59 -1.98 -13.03
CA ARG A 191 6.96 -3.41 -13.05
C ARG A 191 7.18 -3.93 -14.47
N LEU A 192 6.25 -3.66 -15.39
CA LEU A 192 6.38 -4.10 -16.79
C LEU A 192 7.54 -3.41 -17.52
N ARG A 193 7.89 -2.16 -17.18
CA ARG A 193 9.08 -1.47 -17.72
C ARG A 193 10.36 -2.17 -17.28
N ASN A 194 10.46 -2.52 -16.00
CA ASN A 194 11.61 -3.25 -15.48
C ASN A 194 11.70 -4.66 -16.10
N GLU A 195 10.56 -5.35 -16.25
CA GLU A 195 10.50 -6.66 -16.94
C GLU A 195 10.91 -6.54 -18.43
N LEU A 196 10.53 -5.45 -19.11
CA LEU A 196 10.95 -5.17 -20.48
C LEU A 196 12.46 -4.94 -20.60
N GLU A 197 13.05 -4.19 -19.67
CA GLU A 197 14.50 -3.97 -19.62
C GLU A 197 15.26 -5.29 -19.40
N MET A 198 14.76 -6.15 -18.49
CA MET A 198 15.31 -7.48 -18.29
C MET A 198 15.15 -8.41 -19.51
N ALA A 199 14.03 -8.33 -20.22
CA ALA A 199 13.80 -9.14 -21.42
C ALA A 199 14.70 -8.67 -22.58
N LEU A 200 14.92 -7.36 -22.71
CA LEU A 200 15.86 -6.78 -23.67
C LEU A 200 17.32 -7.19 -23.38
N SER A 201 17.73 -7.18 -22.11
CA SER A 201 19.09 -7.61 -21.74
C SER A 201 19.32 -9.10 -22.01
N ARG A 202 18.28 -9.92 -21.87
CA ARG A 202 18.29 -11.36 -22.22
C ARG A 202 18.12 -11.64 -23.72
N ARG A 203 17.85 -10.61 -24.55
CA ARG A 203 17.55 -10.71 -25.99
C ARG A 203 16.39 -11.65 -26.32
N ASP A 204 15.39 -11.72 -25.45
CA ASP A 204 14.16 -12.50 -25.70
C ASP A 204 13.11 -11.61 -26.40
N ASP A 205 13.15 -11.59 -27.73
CA ASP A 205 12.26 -10.78 -28.55
C ASP A 205 10.77 -11.18 -28.44
N ALA A 206 10.49 -12.44 -28.10
CA ALA A 206 9.12 -12.92 -27.94
C ALA A 206 8.49 -12.33 -26.68
N GLU A 207 9.24 -12.31 -25.57
CA GLU A 207 8.76 -11.75 -24.31
C GLU A 207 8.69 -10.22 -24.35
N VAL A 208 9.67 -9.57 -25.01
CA VAL A 208 9.62 -8.11 -25.25
C VAL A 208 8.35 -7.71 -26.00
N LYS A 209 7.95 -8.45 -27.04
CA LYS A 209 6.71 -8.17 -27.79
C LYS A 209 5.48 -8.31 -26.88
N ARG A 210 5.40 -9.37 -26.08
CA ARG A 210 4.28 -9.59 -25.14
C ARG A 210 4.17 -8.47 -24.10
N ILE A 211 5.30 -8.08 -23.51
CA ILE A 211 5.33 -7.02 -22.49
C ILE A 211 4.94 -5.67 -23.10
N ARG A 212 5.41 -5.34 -24.31
CA ARG A 212 5.01 -4.12 -25.04
C ARG A 212 3.50 -4.06 -25.29
N VAL A 213 2.89 -5.18 -25.70
CA VAL A 213 1.44 -5.26 -25.91
C VAL A 213 0.69 -4.98 -24.60
N LYS A 214 1.07 -5.63 -23.49
CA LYS A 214 0.47 -5.38 -22.17
C LYS A 214 0.64 -3.94 -21.70
N LEU A 215 1.80 -3.33 -21.95
CA LEU A 215 2.09 -1.95 -21.56
C LEU A 215 1.21 -0.96 -22.35
N ASN A 216 0.99 -1.23 -23.63
CA ASN A 216 0.05 -0.47 -24.47
C ASN A 216 -1.41 -0.64 -24.01
N GLU A 217 -1.84 -1.86 -23.67
CA GLU A 217 -3.18 -2.11 -23.11
C GLU A 217 -3.41 -1.33 -21.81
N LEU A 218 -2.45 -1.34 -20.89
CA LEU A 218 -2.51 -0.54 -19.66
C LEU A 218 -2.48 0.96 -19.93
N GLN A 219 -1.79 1.40 -20.97
CA GLN A 219 -1.77 2.81 -21.38
C GLN A 219 -3.13 3.26 -21.91
N ASN A 220 -3.76 2.45 -22.75
CA ASN A 220 -5.07 2.73 -23.32
C ASN A 220 -6.18 2.65 -22.26
N ARG A 221 -6.08 1.70 -21.32
CA ARG A 221 -7.04 1.55 -20.21
C ARG A 221 -6.97 2.67 -19.17
N ALA A 222 -5.82 3.32 -19.06
CA ALA A 222 -5.54 4.40 -18.10
C ALA A 222 -5.82 5.80 -18.63
N GLN A 223 -6.36 5.93 -19.84
CA GLN A 223 -6.88 7.19 -20.37
C GLN A 223 -8.41 7.23 -20.17
N PRO A 224 -8.95 7.49 -18.95
CA PRO A 224 -10.11 8.35 -18.93
C PRO A 224 -9.57 9.73 -19.32
N MET A 225 -9.84 10.17 -20.55
CA MET A 225 -9.65 11.58 -20.96
C MET A 225 -10.09 12.44 -19.78
N SER A 226 -9.13 13.12 -19.12
CA SER A 226 -9.45 13.83 -17.89
C SER A 226 -10.43 14.93 -18.28
N LYS A 227 -11.72 14.76 -17.98
CA LYS A 227 -12.73 15.80 -18.22
C LYS A 227 -12.50 17.04 -17.34
N ASN A 228 -11.50 16.98 -16.46
CA ASN A 228 -11.07 18.09 -15.61
C ASN A 228 -10.08 18.99 -16.35
N GLU A 229 -10.60 20.03 -17.00
CA GLU A 229 -9.81 21.07 -17.69
C GLU A 229 -8.71 21.69 -16.81
N LYS A 230 -8.96 21.82 -15.49
CA LYS A 230 -7.98 22.33 -14.53
C LYS A 230 -6.76 21.41 -14.39
N ALA A 231 -6.96 20.09 -14.38
CA ALA A 231 -5.88 19.11 -14.30
C ALA A 231 -5.04 19.11 -15.58
N ALA A 232 -5.67 19.23 -16.75
CA ALA A 232 -4.99 19.34 -18.03
C ALA A 232 -4.12 20.61 -18.13
N LYS A 233 -4.63 21.76 -17.65
CA LYS A 233 -3.86 23.02 -17.59
C LYS A 233 -2.65 22.92 -16.65
N LEU A 234 -2.80 22.29 -15.49
CA LEU A 234 -1.70 22.06 -14.55
C LEU A 234 -0.66 21.09 -15.13
N GLU A 235 -1.07 20.03 -15.83
CA GLU A 235 -0.13 19.12 -16.48
C GLU A 235 0.66 19.81 -17.60
N ALA A 236 0.00 20.64 -18.41
CA ALA A 236 0.66 21.44 -19.45
C ALA A 236 1.68 22.42 -18.85
N MET A 237 1.33 23.11 -17.76
CA MET A 237 2.24 24.00 -17.05
C MET A 237 3.43 23.24 -16.46
N ASN A 238 3.19 22.08 -15.81
CA ASN A 238 4.26 21.24 -15.26
C ASN A 238 5.16 20.63 -16.33
N ARG A 239 4.62 20.32 -17.52
CA ARG A 239 5.41 19.87 -18.68
C ARG A 239 6.31 20.99 -19.18
N LYS A 240 5.77 22.22 -19.28
CA LYS A 240 6.54 23.41 -19.66
C LYS A 240 7.64 23.71 -18.63
N ASN A 241 7.32 23.71 -17.33
CA ASN A 241 8.31 23.94 -16.28
C ASN A 241 9.41 22.88 -16.25
N ARG A 242 9.09 21.60 -16.54
CA ARG A 242 10.12 20.55 -16.68
C ARG A 242 11.02 20.79 -17.89
N ALA A 243 10.45 21.17 -19.03
CA ALA A 243 11.22 21.47 -20.23
C ALA A 243 12.10 22.71 -20.02
N ASP A 244 11.57 23.75 -19.40
CA ASP A 244 12.29 25.00 -19.13
C ASP A 244 13.36 24.78 -18.05
N ASN A 245 13.11 23.98 -17.01
CA ASN A 245 14.16 23.58 -16.05
C ASN A 245 15.26 22.75 -16.70
N PHE A 246 14.90 21.84 -17.62
CA PHE A 246 15.90 21.05 -18.35
C PHE A 246 16.73 21.94 -19.28
N LYS A 247 16.09 22.85 -20.01
CA LYS A 247 16.77 23.85 -20.85
C LYS A 247 17.69 24.71 -20.02
N ASN A 248 17.19 25.32 -18.94
CA ASN A 248 18.00 26.12 -18.03
C ASN A 248 19.17 25.32 -17.46
N ALA A 249 18.97 24.07 -17.03
CA ALA A 249 20.06 23.22 -16.55
C ALA A 249 21.09 22.86 -17.65
N SER A 250 20.66 22.73 -18.90
CA SER A 250 21.53 22.41 -20.04
C SER A 250 22.23 23.63 -20.67
N GLU A 251 21.58 24.81 -20.61
CA GLU A 251 22.04 26.07 -21.20
C GLU A 251 22.87 26.89 -20.21
N MET A 252 22.69 26.68 -18.90
CA MET A 252 23.61 27.13 -17.86
C MET A 252 24.91 26.30 -17.92
N LYS A 253 25.62 26.40 -19.04
CA LYS A 253 27.04 26.06 -19.09
C LYS A 253 27.76 26.97 -18.08
N PRO A 254 28.70 26.45 -17.28
CA PRO A 254 29.40 27.27 -16.30
C PRO A 254 30.10 28.43 -17.00
N VAL A 255 29.58 29.65 -16.78
CA VAL A 255 30.05 30.89 -17.42
C VAL A 255 31.50 31.21 -17.06
N ASN A 256 32.04 30.58 -16.01
CA ASN A 256 33.34 30.91 -15.43
C ASN A 256 34.43 29.85 -15.65
N THR A 257 34.22 28.91 -16.58
CA THR A 257 35.19 27.81 -16.81
C THR A 257 36.55 28.29 -17.38
N SER A 258 36.62 29.51 -17.93
CA SER A 258 37.82 30.07 -18.57
C SER A 258 38.50 31.22 -17.82
N LEU A 259 37.96 31.67 -16.68
CA LEU A 259 38.56 32.75 -15.90
C LEU A 259 39.77 32.21 -15.11
N LYS A 260 40.80 33.04 -14.93
CA LYS A 260 42.00 32.67 -14.15
C LYS A 260 41.83 33.09 -12.70
N ALA A 261 42.54 32.40 -11.80
CA ALA A 261 42.49 32.69 -10.37
C ALA A 261 42.87 34.16 -10.08
N GLY A 262 41.95 34.90 -9.45
CA GLY A 262 42.11 36.32 -9.10
C GLY A 262 41.31 37.28 -9.99
N GLU A 263 40.71 36.79 -11.07
CA GLU A 263 39.83 37.58 -11.93
C GLU A 263 38.41 37.63 -11.33
N ALA A 264 37.74 38.79 -11.41
CA ALA A 264 36.41 38.97 -10.83
C ALA A 264 35.40 38.02 -11.50
N GLY A 265 34.80 37.12 -10.71
CA GLY A 265 33.91 36.06 -11.21
C GLY A 265 34.53 34.66 -11.28
N TYR A 266 35.81 34.49 -10.90
CA TYR A 266 36.45 33.18 -10.82
C TYR A 266 35.81 32.27 -9.75
N ASP A 267 35.38 31.06 -10.16
CA ASP A 267 34.77 30.08 -9.25
C ASP A 267 35.85 29.39 -8.38
N PRO A 268 35.82 29.57 -7.03
CA PRO A 268 36.82 29.01 -6.12
C PRO A 268 36.79 27.47 -6.03
N PHE A 269 35.74 26.79 -6.50
CA PHE A 269 35.64 25.33 -6.54
C PHE A 269 36.02 24.73 -7.91
N SER A 270 36.36 25.57 -8.90
CA SER A 270 36.85 25.09 -10.18
C SER A 270 38.20 24.38 -10.03
N ARG A 271 38.32 23.17 -10.58
CA ARG A 271 39.55 22.37 -10.48
C ARG A 271 40.67 23.07 -11.25
N ARG A 272 41.69 23.55 -10.53
CA ARG A 272 42.90 24.12 -11.13
C ARG A 272 43.65 23.03 -11.89
N TRP A 273 43.90 23.25 -13.18
CA TRP A 273 44.79 22.36 -13.93
C TRP A 273 46.21 22.50 -13.39
N THR A 274 46.64 21.55 -12.56
CA THR A 274 48.03 21.44 -12.12
C THR A 274 48.78 20.53 -13.09
N ARG A 275 49.81 21.05 -13.76
CA ARG A 275 50.81 20.19 -14.41
C ARG A 275 51.70 19.64 -13.31
N SER A 276 51.78 18.32 -13.17
CA SER A 276 52.72 17.71 -12.23
C SER A 276 54.16 18.07 -12.66
N ARG A 277 54.93 18.67 -11.75
CA ARG A 277 56.38 18.83 -11.93
C ARG A 277 57.03 17.51 -11.51
N ASN A 278 57.34 16.65 -12.46
CA ASN A 278 57.91 15.32 -12.19
C ASN A 278 59.43 15.33 -11.94
N TYR A 279 60.08 16.51 -11.93
CA TYR A 279 61.52 16.62 -11.65
C TYR A 279 61.78 17.65 -10.56
N TYR A 280 62.49 17.23 -9.52
CA TYR A 280 63.05 18.07 -8.49
C TYR A 280 64.25 18.82 -9.08
N ALA A 281 64.02 20.06 -9.54
CA ALA A 281 65.15 20.98 -9.71
C ALA A 281 65.51 21.48 -8.31
N SER A 282 66.61 20.96 -7.75
CA SER A 282 67.21 21.54 -6.56
C SER A 282 67.46 23.01 -6.83
N LYS A 283 66.83 23.90 -6.06
CA LYS A 283 67.21 25.32 -6.05
C LYS A 283 68.73 25.38 -5.85
N PRO A 284 69.50 26.07 -6.71
CA PRO A 284 70.83 26.49 -6.29
C PRO A 284 70.65 27.37 -5.06
N ALA A 285 71.48 27.14 -4.05
CA ALA A 285 71.51 27.95 -2.84
C ALA A 285 71.68 29.42 -3.24
N GLY A 286 70.71 30.24 -2.85
CA GLY A 286 70.70 31.66 -3.18
C GLY A 286 69.32 32.26 -2.97
N GLU A 287 69.24 33.03 -1.90
CA GLU A 287 68.28 34.10 -1.64
C GLU A 287 66.99 33.74 -0.87
N ASN A 288 67.03 34.28 0.35
CA ASN A 288 66.04 34.28 1.40
C ASN A 288 64.74 34.95 0.94
N ALA A 289 63.64 34.49 1.52
CA ALA A 289 62.48 35.34 1.69
C ALA A 289 62.86 36.46 2.68
N GLU A 290 62.82 37.70 2.22
CA GLU A 290 62.72 38.87 3.10
C GLU A 290 61.58 39.78 2.64
N GLU A 291 60.96 40.37 3.66
CA GLU A 291 59.76 41.18 3.66
C GLU A 291 59.90 42.49 2.87
N ALA A 292 58.77 43.07 2.48
CA ALA A 292 58.65 44.40 1.85
C ALA A 292 59.28 45.51 2.76
N PRO A 293 59.84 46.63 2.24
CA PRO A 293 59.02 47.68 1.62
C PRO A 293 59.68 48.56 0.51
N ASN A 294 58.80 49.22 -0.24
CA ASN A 294 58.82 50.58 -0.82
C ASN A 294 60.13 51.41 -0.83
N GLY A 295 60.47 52.04 -1.96
CA GLY A 295 61.24 53.30 -1.97
C GLY A 295 62.22 53.56 -3.12
N THR A 296 61.70 54.11 -4.23
CA THR A 296 62.23 55.27 -4.98
C THR A 296 63.73 55.36 -5.37
N GLY A 297 63.97 55.28 -6.68
CA GLY A 297 64.61 56.37 -7.45
C GLY A 297 66.09 56.25 -7.82
N GLY A 298 66.39 56.37 -9.13
CA GLY A 298 67.65 56.97 -9.59
C GLY A 298 68.44 56.22 -10.69
N ASN A 299 68.07 56.50 -11.94
CA ASN A 299 68.81 56.39 -13.21
C ASN A 299 70.36 56.23 -13.21
N SER A 300 70.85 55.37 -14.13
CA SER A 300 71.83 55.66 -15.21
C SER A 300 72.22 54.34 -15.91
N VAL A 301 71.73 53.97 -17.10
CA VAL A 301 72.29 54.22 -18.46
C VAL A 301 73.81 53.91 -18.51
N THR A 302 74.31 52.86 -19.20
CA THR A 302 74.57 52.81 -20.66
C THR A 302 75.16 51.44 -21.09
N THR A 303 74.76 50.98 -22.30
CA THR A 303 75.53 50.25 -23.37
C THR A 303 76.25 48.93 -23.05
N SER A 304 76.30 47.88 -23.88
CA SER A 304 75.95 47.59 -25.28
C SER A 304 76.23 46.10 -25.56
N GLU A 305 75.44 45.47 -26.45
CA GLU A 305 75.79 44.43 -27.46
C GLU A 305 76.64 43.20 -27.05
N ASP A 306 76.44 41.96 -27.45
CA ASP A 306 75.60 41.25 -28.43
C ASP A 306 75.73 39.75 -28.07
N VAL A 307 74.83 38.88 -28.54
CA VAL A 307 75.05 37.49 -29.00
C VAL A 307 73.73 36.71 -29.00
N LYS A 308 73.33 36.41 -30.22
CA LYS A 308 72.19 35.63 -30.67
C LYS A 308 72.39 34.12 -30.49
N ASN A 309 71.25 33.43 -30.60
CA ASN A 309 71.01 32.01 -30.88
C ASN A 309 70.77 31.12 -29.66
N VAL A 310 69.50 30.68 -29.49
CA VAL A 310 69.08 29.31 -29.09
C VAL A 310 67.55 29.14 -28.95
N VAL A 311 66.71 30.20 -28.98
CA VAL A 311 65.30 30.07 -28.52
C VAL A 311 64.23 29.75 -29.60
N GLN A 312 64.58 29.62 -30.89
CA GLN A 312 63.57 29.50 -31.96
C GLN A 312 63.23 28.09 -32.48
N ALA A 313 63.65 27.02 -31.79
CA ALA A 313 63.33 25.64 -32.22
C ALA A 313 62.22 24.94 -31.40
N GLY A 314 61.79 25.50 -30.26
CA GLY A 314 60.85 24.84 -29.33
C GLY A 314 59.36 25.14 -29.54
N THR A 315 59.01 26.20 -30.27
CA THR A 315 57.61 26.64 -30.40
C THR A 315 56.90 26.05 -31.61
N ALA A 316 57.62 25.64 -32.66
CA ALA A 316 57.04 25.06 -33.86
C ALA A 316 56.66 23.56 -33.69
N ALA A 317 57.42 22.80 -32.90
CA ALA A 317 57.15 21.37 -32.68
C ALA A 317 55.88 21.12 -31.84
N THR A 318 55.52 22.06 -30.97
CA THR A 318 54.38 21.93 -30.05
C THR A 318 53.04 22.28 -30.71
N ALA A 319 53.05 23.16 -31.72
CA ALA A 319 51.86 23.51 -32.49
C ALA A 319 51.44 22.40 -33.46
N ALA A 320 52.40 21.72 -34.09
CA ALA A 320 52.14 20.59 -35.00
C ALA A 320 51.59 19.35 -34.26
N ALA A 321 52.01 19.12 -33.01
CA ALA A 321 51.53 18.00 -32.20
C ALA A 321 50.08 18.18 -31.68
N GLN A 322 49.61 19.42 -31.51
CA GLN A 322 48.24 19.70 -31.06
C GLN A 322 47.20 19.59 -32.18
N VAL A 323 47.58 19.90 -33.43
CA VAL A 323 46.70 19.73 -34.60
C VAL A 323 46.55 18.24 -34.95
N ALA A 324 47.61 17.44 -34.81
CA ALA A 324 47.54 15.99 -35.05
C ALA A 324 46.72 15.22 -34.00
N ALA A 325 46.53 15.77 -32.79
CA ALA A 325 45.73 15.17 -31.73
C ALA A 325 44.22 15.47 -31.83
N ALA A 326 43.82 16.46 -32.65
CA ALA A 326 42.41 16.83 -32.84
C ALA A 326 41.69 15.95 -33.88
N ASP A 327 42.41 15.32 -34.81
CA ASP A 327 41.83 14.51 -35.90
C ASP A 327 41.74 13.00 -35.61
N ALA A 328 42.20 12.53 -34.44
CA ALA A 328 42.05 11.13 -34.05
C ALA A 328 40.72 10.90 -33.32
N GLY A 329 39.63 10.85 -34.09
CA GLY A 329 38.34 10.37 -33.59
C GLY A 329 38.43 8.92 -33.09
N LYS A 330 38.53 8.73 -31.76
CA LYS A 330 38.38 7.42 -31.13
C LYS A 330 37.73 7.50 -29.74
N LEU A 331 36.41 7.39 -29.79
CA LEU A 331 35.48 6.65 -28.95
C LEU A 331 35.95 5.99 -27.62
N VAL A 332 35.04 6.08 -26.65
CA VAL A 332 34.81 5.27 -25.42
C VAL A 332 35.59 5.67 -24.17
N ASP A 333 34.87 6.20 -23.17
CA ASP A 333 34.75 5.60 -21.83
C ASP A 333 33.66 6.36 -21.04
N THR A 334 32.45 5.79 -20.98
CA THR A 334 31.92 5.11 -19.78
C THR A 334 31.96 5.97 -18.53
N ASN A 335 31.02 6.90 -18.41
CA ASN A 335 30.57 7.31 -17.09
C ASN A 335 29.89 6.11 -16.44
N ALA A 336 30.52 5.53 -15.42
CA ALA A 336 29.83 4.64 -14.50
C ALA A 336 28.68 5.42 -13.82
N PRO A 337 27.51 4.80 -13.59
CA PRO A 337 26.45 5.43 -12.82
C PRO A 337 26.88 5.45 -11.36
N VAL A 338 27.59 6.49 -10.95
CA VAL A 338 27.85 6.75 -9.54
C VAL A 338 26.52 7.22 -8.95
N ASP A 339 26.03 6.41 -8.02
CA ASP A 339 24.92 6.71 -7.12
C ASP A 339 25.12 8.14 -6.60
N LEU A 340 24.25 9.06 -7.03
CA LEU A 340 24.15 10.37 -6.39
C LEU A 340 23.54 10.10 -5.02
N GLY A 341 24.43 9.82 -4.06
CA GLY A 341 24.18 9.86 -2.65
C GLY A 341 23.44 11.15 -2.37
N THR A 342 22.13 11.02 -2.21
CA THR A 342 21.28 12.10 -1.75
C THR A 342 21.74 12.34 -0.31
N GLU A 343 22.60 13.34 -0.11
CA GLU A 343 22.80 13.94 1.20
C GLU A 343 21.53 14.73 1.56
N SER A 344 20.41 14.03 1.71
CA SER A 344 19.24 14.56 2.38
C SER A 344 19.55 14.56 3.86
N ASN A 345 20.26 15.60 4.31
CA ASN A 345 20.17 16.21 5.65
C ASN A 345 21.20 17.35 5.68
N ALA A 346 20.95 18.41 4.90
CA ALA A 346 21.44 19.71 5.31
C ALA A 346 20.86 19.95 6.71
N MET A 347 21.71 19.97 7.73
CA MET A 347 21.33 20.23 9.12
C MET A 347 20.71 21.63 9.21
N HIS A 348 19.40 21.70 8.99
CA HIS A 348 18.63 22.89 9.28
C HIS A 348 18.48 22.99 10.79
N THR A 349 19.13 23.97 11.39
CA THR A 349 18.86 24.38 12.77
C THR A 349 17.49 25.04 12.80
N PHE A 350 16.43 24.24 12.88
CA PHE A 350 15.08 24.76 13.12
C PHE A 350 14.99 25.13 14.60
N GLU A 351 14.95 26.42 14.90
CA GLU A 351 14.45 26.89 16.19
C GLU A 351 12.94 26.64 16.21
N LEU A 352 12.54 25.55 16.87
CA LEU A 352 11.14 25.28 17.17
C LEU A 352 10.80 25.98 18.49
N PRO A 353 9.98 27.05 18.49
CA PRO A 353 9.51 27.65 19.73
C PRO A 353 8.50 26.70 20.39
N ILE A 354 9.00 25.84 21.29
CA ILE A 354 8.17 24.97 22.11
C ILE A 354 7.65 25.83 23.28
N SER A 355 6.35 26.11 23.29
CA SER A 355 5.73 26.80 24.42
C SER A 355 5.62 25.86 25.63
N LEU A 356 6.34 26.19 26.71
CA LEU A 356 6.28 25.44 27.97
C LEU A 356 5.14 25.91 28.90
N SER A 357 4.28 26.84 28.45
CA SER A 357 3.20 27.41 29.26
C SER A 357 2.19 26.39 29.79
N VAL A 358 2.05 25.24 29.12
CA VAL A 358 1.19 24.14 29.59
C VAL A 358 1.80 23.44 30.81
N LEU A 359 3.13 23.41 30.94
CA LEU A 359 3.82 22.82 32.09
C LEU A 359 3.74 23.70 33.33
N ASP A 360 3.50 25.01 33.19
CA ASP A 360 3.31 25.91 34.33
C ASP A 360 2.12 25.49 35.21
N GLN A 361 1.08 24.90 34.60
CA GLN A 361 -0.07 24.33 35.32
C GLN A 361 0.29 23.13 36.20
N TYR A 362 1.43 22.48 35.93
CA TYR A 362 1.91 21.29 36.62
C TYR A 362 3.17 21.56 37.47
N GLY A 363 3.51 22.83 37.74
CA GLY A 363 4.70 23.20 38.52
C GLY A 363 5.94 23.54 37.67
N GLY A 364 5.72 23.89 36.40
CA GLY A 364 6.75 24.35 35.47
C GLY A 364 7.72 23.23 35.05
N PRO A 365 9.03 23.50 34.91
CA PRO A 365 9.98 22.52 34.38
C PRO A 365 10.15 21.26 35.25
N LYS A 366 9.78 21.31 36.53
CA LYS A 366 9.80 20.15 37.44
C LYS A 366 8.54 19.27 37.34
N GLY A 367 7.48 19.79 36.71
CA GLY A 367 6.15 19.17 36.57
C GLY A 367 5.97 18.24 35.38
N LEU A 368 7.06 17.87 34.69
CA LEU A 368 7.00 17.10 33.44
C LEU A 368 6.30 15.75 33.61
N PHE A 369 6.58 15.08 34.73
CA PHE A 369 6.00 13.78 35.06
C PHE A 369 4.49 13.88 35.31
N ASP A 370 4.06 14.89 36.05
CA ASP A 370 2.65 15.10 36.37
C ASP A 370 1.84 15.48 35.13
N GLY A 371 2.39 16.34 34.27
CA GLY A 371 1.80 16.67 32.97
C GLY A 371 1.70 15.46 32.04
N TYR A 372 2.72 14.58 32.05
CA TYR A 372 2.70 13.32 31.31
C TYR A 372 1.60 12.38 31.82
N MET A 373 1.48 12.20 33.14
CA MET A 373 0.48 11.32 33.74
C MET A 373 -0.94 11.82 33.53
N ALA A 374 -1.18 13.13 33.64
CA ALA A 374 -2.48 13.74 33.36
C ALA A 374 -2.89 13.54 31.88
N ARG A 375 -1.94 13.71 30.95
CA ARG A 375 -2.18 13.46 29.52
C ARG A 375 -2.43 11.99 29.23
N LYS A 376 -1.66 11.08 29.85
CA LYS A 376 -1.85 9.63 29.73
C LYS A 376 -3.26 9.23 30.16
N GLN A 377 -3.69 9.65 31.35
CA GLN A 377 -5.03 9.37 31.88
C GLN A 377 -6.15 9.88 30.95
N LYS A 378 -5.99 11.08 30.39
CA LYS A 378 -6.97 11.65 29.44
C LYS A 378 -7.07 10.83 28.15
N ILE A 379 -5.95 10.33 27.64
CA ILE A 379 -5.92 9.48 26.44
C ILE A 379 -6.53 8.10 26.74
N GLU A 380 -6.20 7.50 27.87
CA GLU A 380 -6.75 6.20 28.27
C GLU A 380 -8.26 6.27 28.51
N ALA A 381 -8.76 7.35 29.12
CA ALA A 381 -10.18 7.61 29.28
C ALA A 381 -10.90 7.80 27.93
N ALA A 382 -10.26 8.45 26.96
CA ALA A 382 -10.82 8.63 25.62
C ALA A 382 -10.80 7.33 24.79
N MET A 383 -9.77 6.51 24.94
CA MET A 383 -9.56 5.28 24.16
C MET A 383 -10.17 4.03 24.82
N GLY A 384 -10.57 4.11 26.08
CA GLY A 384 -11.18 2.99 26.82
C GLY A 384 -10.21 1.84 27.11
N PHE A 385 -8.91 2.05 26.96
CA PHE A 385 -7.86 1.04 27.16
C PHE A 385 -6.73 1.62 27.99
N LYS A 386 -6.46 1.01 29.16
CA LYS A 386 -5.37 1.41 30.05
C LYS A 386 -4.07 0.77 29.59
N VAL A 387 -3.05 1.57 29.32
CA VAL A 387 -1.71 1.08 28.97
C VAL A 387 -1.03 0.64 30.27
N PRO A 388 -0.62 -0.65 30.40
CA PRO A 388 0.12 -1.12 31.55
C PRO A 388 1.34 -0.24 31.78
N ASP A 389 1.59 0.15 33.04
CA ASP A 389 2.85 0.80 33.38
C ASP A 389 3.99 -0.18 33.07
N SER A 390 5.13 0.35 32.64
CA SER A 390 6.31 -0.47 32.39
C SER A 390 6.79 -1.04 33.72
N ASP A 391 6.35 -2.24 34.06
CA ASP A 391 7.05 -3.06 35.03
C ASP A 391 8.46 -3.22 34.46
N ASP A 392 9.52 -2.77 35.15
CA ASP A 392 10.93 -2.82 34.69
C ASP A 392 11.47 -4.26 34.49
N ARG A 393 10.58 -5.23 34.31
CA ARG A 393 10.81 -6.64 34.04
C ARG A 393 10.90 -6.88 32.53
N ARG A 394 11.92 -7.63 32.13
CA ARG A 394 12.10 -8.05 30.73
C ARG A 394 11.01 -9.08 30.37
N HIS A 395 10.02 -8.68 29.61
CA HIS A 395 9.02 -9.60 29.06
C HIS A 395 9.59 -10.32 27.83
N ALA A 396 9.62 -11.65 27.86
CA ALA A 396 10.23 -12.48 26.82
C ALA A 396 9.62 -12.34 25.41
N LEU A 397 8.47 -11.67 25.28
CA LEU A 397 7.73 -11.47 24.03
C LEU A 397 7.83 -10.05 23.44
N THR A 398 8.46 -9.09 24.11
CA THR A 398 8.60 -7.72 23.58
C THR A 398 9.99 -7.52 22.98
N LEU A 399 10.02 -7.17 21.70
CA LEU A 399 11.26 -6.89 20.98
C LEU A 399 11.84 -5.57 21.51
N SER A 400 13.05 -5.58 22.04
CA SER A 400 13.72 -4.36 22.51
C SER A 400 13.92 -3.38 21.33
N VAL A 401 13.95 -2.07 21.60
CA VAL A 401 14.21 -1.05 20.55
C VAL A 401 15.56 -1.31 19.87
N SER A 402 16.54 -1.81 20.62
CA SER A 402 17.83 -2.29 20.13
C SER A 402 17.70 -3.48 19.18
N ASP A 403 16.89 -4.49 19.52
CA ASP A 403 16.65 -5.64 18.65
C ASP A 403 15.89 -5.24 17.37
N TYR A 404 14.96 -4.29 17.48
CA TYR A 404 14.25 -3.76 16.32
C TYR A 404 15.20 -3.08 15.35
N LYS A 405 16.09 -2.22 15.87
CA LYS A 405 17.11 -1.53 15.06
C LYS A 405 18.07 -2.53 14.40
N ARG A 406 18.51 -3.56 15.12
CA ARG A 406 19.38 -4.62 14.59
C ARG A 406 18.68 -5.44 13.50
N ARG A 407 17.40 -5.82 13.68
CA ARG A 407 16.62 -6.56 12.67
C ARG A 407 16.24 -5.72 11.45
N ARG A 408 16.20 -4.40 11.58
CA ARG A 408 15.93 -3.46 10.49
C ARG A 408 17.20 -2.91 9.83
N GLY A 409 18.39 -3.31 10.26
CA GLY A 409 19.66 -2.86 9.69
C GLY A 409 19.92 -1.36 9.93
N LEU A 410 19.41 -0.82 11.05
CA LEU A 410 19.54 0.59 11.44
C LEU A 410 20.70 0.83 12.42
N LEU A 411 21.57 -0.17 12.60
CA LEU A 411 22.73 -0.17 13.49
C LEU A 411 23.97 -0.63 12.74
#